data_AF-A0A6A3ZY27-F1
#
_entry.id   AF-A0A6A3ZY27-F1
#
_cell.length_a   1.000
_cell.length_b   1.000
_cell.length_c   1.000
_cell.angle_alpha   90.00
_cell.angle_beta   90.00
_cell.angle_gamma   90.00
#
_symmetry.space_group_name_H-M   'P 1'
#
loop_
_entity.id
_entity.type
_entity.pdbx_description
1 polymer ?
#
loop_
_entity_poly.entity_id
_entity_poly.type
_entity_poly.pdbx_seq_one_letter_code
_entity_poly.pdbx_strand_id
1 'polypeptide(L)'
;MRKVTCIITETEEDEFLLGRLTLKALGIDVEGQISALANKEIVDFDPFESETPMSFDPPDKKKIIARLCELINEAVANGFPAERKRELFEVVMRYDIWRIAIGNDPPSKIEPFIIQFKEGTLPMRCRPRTYAPAEREW
;
A
#
# COMPACT_ATOMS: atom_id res chain seq x y z
N MET A 1 17.75 39.04 -22.41
CA MET A 1 16.68 39.84 -21.80
C MET A 1 15.36 39.07 -21.89
N ARG A 2 14.75 38.70 -20.76
CA ARG A 2 13.41 38.09 -20.74
C ARG A 2 12.37 39.18 -20.95
N LYS A 3 11.49 39.03 -21.95
CA LYS A 3 10.36 39.94 -22.17
C LYS A 3 9.32 39.66 -21.08
N VAL A 4 9.05 40.63 -20.22
CA VAL A 4 8.01 40.55 -19.19
C VAL A 4 6.83 41.38 -19.68
N THR A 5 5.64 40.78 -19.69
CA THR A 5 4.40 41.47 -20.06
C THR A 5 3.83 42.11 -18.80
N CYS A 6 3.77 43.44 -18.76
CA CYS A 6 3.18 44.19 -17.66
C CYS A 6 1.83 44.77 -18.10
N ILE A 7 0.82 44.67 -17.24
CA ILE A 7 -0.48 45.31 -17.42
C ILE A 7 -0.54 46.41 -16.35
N ILE A 8 -0.65 47.67 -16.79
CA ILE A 8 -0.74 48.83 -15.91
C ILE A 8 -2.18 49.33 -15.97
N THR A 9 -2.83 49.41 -14.82
CA THR A 9 -4.19 49.94 -14.67
C THR A 9 -4.16 50.99 -13.57
N GLU A 10 -4.60 52.21 -13.90
CA GLU A 10 -4.72 53.30 -12.92
C GLU A 10 -6.08 53.20 -12.25
N THR A 11 -6.09 52.98 -10.93
CA THR A 11 -7.31 52.92 -10.11
C THR A 11 -7.07 53.68 -8.81
N GLU A 12 -8.04 54.52 -8.40
CA GLU A 12 -8.01 55.25 -7.12
C GLU A 12 -8.55 54.40 -5.94
N GLU A 13 -9.00 53.18 -6.23
CA GLU A 13 -9.56 52.25 -5.25
C GLU A 13 -8.51 51.30 -4.68
N ASP A 14 -8.61 51.00 -3.38
CA ASP A 14 -7.71 50.08 -2.66
C ASP A 14 -7.92 48.60 -3.06
N GLU A 15 -9.06 48.28 -3.67
CA GLU A 15 -9.41 46.94 -4.15
C GLU A 15 -9.85 47.01 -5.62
N PHE A 16 -9.44 46.03 -6.44
CA PHE A 16 -9.86 45.93 -7.83
C PHE A 16 -10.24 44.49 -8.19
N LEU A 17 -11.24 44.34 -9.06
CA LEU A 17 -11.66 43.03 -9.55
C LEU A 17 -10.96 42.72 -10.87
N LEU A 18 -10.16 41.65 -10.89
CA LEU A 18 -9.52 41.19 -12.12
C LEU A 18 -10.43 40.21 -12.87
N GLY A 19 -10.77 40.54 -14.12
CA GLY A 19 -11.55 39.66 -14.98
C GLY A 19 -10.85 38.35 -15.35
N ARG A 20 -11.63 37.35 -15.79
CA ARG A 20 -11.11 36.05 -16.21
C ARG A 20 -10.09 36.13 -17.35
N LEU A 21 -10.34 37.04 -18.31
CA LEU A 21 -9.47 37.23 -19.48
C LEU A 21 -8.11 37.80 -19.11
N THR A 22 -8.05 38.73 -18.15
CA THR A 22 -6.80 39.32 -17.67
C THR A 22 -6.01 38.34 -16.81
N LEU A 23 -6.68 37.54 -15.96
CA LEU A 23 -6.05 36.43 -15.25
C LEU A 23 -5.42 35.41 -16.22
N LYS A 24 -6.14 35.02 -17.27
CA LYS A 24 -5.59 34.13 -18.32
C LYS A 24 -4.40 34.75 -19.06
N ALA A 25 -4.44 36.04 -19.36
CA ALA A 25 -3.33 36.75 -20.01
C ALA A 25 -2.07 36.82 -19.13
N LEU A 26 -2.24 36.84 -17.80
CA LEU A 26 -1.16 36.73 -16.81
C LEU A 26 -0.68 35.27 -16.60
N GLY A 27 -1.26 34.30 -17.31
CA GLY A 27 -0.93 32.87 -17.19
C GLY A 27 -1.67 32.16 -16.05
N ILE A 28 -2.66 32.80 -15.43
CA ILE A 28 -3.43 32.26 -14.31
C ILE A 28 -4.77 31.76 -14.83
N ASP A 29 -4.84 30.47 -15.18
CA ASP A 29 -6.11 29.81 -15.50
C ASP A 29 -6.70 29.12 -14.27
N VAL A 30 -7.47 29.87 -13.49
CA VAL A 30 -8.07 29.40 -12.23
C VAL A 30 -8.97 28.17 -12.47
N GLU A 31 -9.72 28.15 -13.57
CA GLU A 31 -10.69 27.07 -13.85
C GLU A 31 -9.98 25.79 -14.30
N GLY A 32 -8.92 25.93 -15.11
CA GLY A 32 -8.02 24.81 -15.43
C GLY A 32 -7.31 24.24 -14.21
N GLN A 33 -6.87 25.10 -13.29
CA GLN A 33 -6.23 24.68 -12.03
C GLN A 33 -7.22 23.98 -11.07
N ILE A 34 -8.44 24.51 -10.94
CA ILE A 34 -9.51 23.88 -10.14
C ILE A 34 -9.92 22.54 -10.75
N SER A 35 -10.03 22.44 -12.07
CA SER A 35 -10.33 21.17 -12.75
C SER A 35 -9.21 20.14 -12.56
N ALA A 36 -7.95 20.57 -12.60
CA ALA A 36 -6.81 19.70 -12.31
C ALA A 36 -6.81 19.20 -10.85
N LEU A 37 -7.27 20.01 -9.90
CA LEU A 37 -7.44 19.62 -8.50
C LEU A 37 -8.64 18.68 -8.31
N ALA A 38 -9.75 18.92 -9.00
CA ALA A 38 -10.95 18.08 -8.93
C ALA A 38 -10.74 16.69 -9.58
N ASN A 39 -9.89 16.62 -10.61
CA ASN A 39 -9.51 15.37 -11.27
C ASN A 39 -8.26 14.72 -10.68
N LYS A 40 -7.68 15.31 -9.62
CA LYS A 40 -6.64 14.63 -8.86
C LYS A 40 -7.32 13.57 -8.01
N GLU A 41 -7.51 12.39 -8.61
CA GLU A 41 -7.63 11.17 -7.82
C GLU A 41 -6.48 11.19 -6.82
N ILE A 42 -6.81 11.39 -5.55
CA ILE A 42 -5.88 11.13 -4.46
C ILE A 42 -5.80 9.61 -4.45
N VAL A 43 -4.97 9.07 -5.34
CA VAL A 43 -4.51 7.70 -5.20
C VAL A 43 -3.72 7.73 -3.90
N ASP A 44 -4.30 7.14 -2.87
CA ASP A 44 -3.64 6.86 -1.61
C ASP A 44 -2.57 5.80 -1.89
N PHE A 45 -1.50 6.25 -2.53
CA PHE A 45 -0.36 5.42 -2.84
C PHE A 45 0.46 5.39 -1.55
N ASP A 46 0.17 4.42 -0.68
CA ASP A 46 1.07 4.07 0.39
C ASP A 46 2.27 3.31 -0.21
N PRO A 47 3.49 3.88 -0.19
CA PRO A 47 4.69 3.19 -0.68
C PRO A 47 5.02 1.91 0.11
N PHE A 48 4.34 1.68 1.24
CA PHE A 48 4.48 0.51 2.10
C PHE A 48 3.29 -0.46 2.02
N GLU A 49 2.23 -0.14 1.27
CA GLU A 49 1.17 -1.11 1.01
C GLU A 49 1.74 -2.27 0.19
N SER A 50 1.74 -3.47 0.76
CA SER A 50 2.24 -4.64 0.06
C SER A 50 1.25 -5.07 -1.01
N GLU A 51 1.70 -5.26 -2.25
CA GLU A 51 0.88 -5.88 -3.31
C GLU A 51 0.45 -7.31 -2.96
N THR A 52 1.11 -7.95 -1.99
CA THR A 52 0.70 -9.24 -1.45
C THR A 52 -0.62 -9.13 -0.69
N PRO A 53 -1.69 -9.80 -1.13
CA PRO A 53 -2.95 -9.76 -0.41
C PRO A 53 -2.76 -10.32 1.01
N MET A 54 -3.22 -9.57 2.00
CA MET A 54 -3.35 -10.04 3.37
C MET A 54 -4.65 -10.85 3.52
N SER A 55 -4.58 -12.01 4.15
CA SER A 55 -5.75 -12.83 4.47
C SER A 55 -5.79 -13.16 5.94
N PHE A 56 -6.93 -12.89 6.57
CA PHE A 56 -7.17 -13.27 7.97
C PHE A 56 -7.65 -14.71 8.13
N ASP A 57 -7.98 -15.37 7.01
CA ASP A 57 -8.39 -16.76 6.98
C ASP A 57 -7.19 -17.70 7.10
N PRO A 58 -7.36 -18.88 7.72
CA PRO A 58 -6.33 -19.90 7.72
C PRO A 58 -5.92 -20.30 6.28
N PRO A 59 -4.64 -20.65 6.04
CA PRO A 59 -4.16 -21.01 4.73
C PRO A 59 -4.89 -22.24 4.16
N ASP A 60 -5.53 -22.07 3.00
CA ASP A 60 -6.19 -23.17 2.28
C ASP A 60 -5.16 -24.07 1.60
N LYS A 61 -4.82 -25.16 2.30
CA LYS A 61 -3.85 -26.16 1.83
C LYS A 61 -4.19 -26.73 0.46
N LYS A 62 -5.48 -26.87 0.12
CA LYS A 62 -5.87 -27.44 -1.19
C LYS A 62 -5.54 -26.48 -2.32
N LYS A 63 -5.83 -25.18 -2.14
CA LYS A 63 -5.45 -24.14 -3.11
C LYS A 63 -3.94 -24.04 -3.26
N ILE A 64 -3.20 -24.10 -2.16
CA ILE A 64 -1.73 -24.09 -2.19
C ILE A 64 -1.20 -25.28 -3.00
N ILE A 65 -1.66 -26.51 -2.70
CA ILE A 65 -1.24 -27.71 -3.44
C ILE A 65 -1.60 -27.61 -4.92
N ALA A 66 -2.80 -27.14 -5.26
CA ALA A 66 -3.21 -26.94 -6.64
C ALA A 66 -2.27 -25.98 -7.37
N ARG A 67 -1.95 -24.84 -6.76
CA ARG A 67 -1.03 -23.86 -7.35
C ARG A 67 0.39 -24.41 -7.49
N LEU A 68 0.88 -25.20 -6.53
CA LEU A 68 2.18 -25.86 -6.63
C LEU A 68 2.22 -26.89 -7.77
N CYS A 69 1.14 -27.64 -7.98
CA CYS A 69 1.03 -28.56 -9.12
C CYS A 69 1.09 -27.81 -10.46
N GLU A 70 0.44 -26.65 -10.57
CA GLU A 70 0.53 -25.78 -11.75
C GLU A 70 1.97 -25.31 -12.00
N LEU A 71 2.65 -24.80 -10.97
CA LEU A 71 4.05 -24.36 -11.06
C LEU A 71 5.00 -25.49 -11.47
N ILE A 72 4.78 -26.71 -10.99
CA ILE A 72 5.56 -27.88 -11.40
C ILE A 72 5.32 -28.21 -12.88
N ASN A 73 4.08 -28.10 -13.36
CA ASN A 73 3.78 -28.28 -14.79
C ASN A 73 4.42 -27.18 -15.64
N GLU A 74 4.36 -25.92 -15.19
CA GLU A 74 5.04 -24.79 -15.83
C GLU A 74 6.56 -25.02 -15.89
N ALA A 75 7.18 -25.53 -14.83
CA ALA A 75 8.61 -25.86 -14.82
C ALA A 75 8.98 -26.91 -15.88
N VAL A 76 8.15 -27.96 -16.02
CA VAL A 76 8.35 -28.99 -17.06
C VAL A 76 8.17 -28.40 -18.46
N ALA A 77 7.17 -27.54 -18.66
CA ALA A 77 6.98 -26.82 -19.93
C ALA A 77 8.17 -25.92 -20.27
N ASN A 78 8.83 -25.35 -19.26
CA ASN A 78 10.03 -24.52 -19.38
C ASN A 78 11.34 -25.33 -19.48
N GLY A 79 11.28 -26.65 -19.68
CA GLY A 79 12.45 -27.48 -19.96
C GLY A 79 13.01 -28.27 -18.77
N PHE A 80 12.32 -28.31 -17.63
CA PHE A 80 12.68 -29.22 -16.54
C PHE A 80 12.46 -30.68 -16.97
N PRO A 81 13.38 -31.63 -16.66
CA PRO A 81 13.25 -33.03 -17.06
C PRO A 81 11.95 -33.66 -16.55
N ALA A 82 11.08 -34.07 -17.48
CA ALA A 82 9.77 -34.64 -17.17
C ALA A 82 9.87 -35.92 -16.31
N GLU A 83 10.92 -36.71 -16.49
CA GLU A 83 11.20 -37.92 -15.71
C GLU A 83 11.39 -37.63 -14.22
N ARG A 84 11.91 -36.44 -13.88
CA ARG A 84 12.18 -36.00 -12.51
C ARG A 84 11.03 -35.20 -11.91
N LYS A 85 9.91 -35.06 -12.62
CA LYS A 85 8.72 -34.31 -12.15
C LYS A 85 8.23 -34.82 -10.79
N ARG A 86 8.28 -36.15 -10.58
CA ARG A 86 7.88 -36.75 -9.30
C ARG A 86 8.82 -36.37 -8.16
N GLU A 87 10.13 -36.40 -8.40
CA GLU A 87 11.14 -35.97 -7.42
C GLU A 87 10.95 -34.49 -7.05
N LEU A 88 10.67 -33.65 -8.06
CA LEU A 88 10.39 -32.22 -7.84
C LEU A 88 9.16 -32.04 -6.96
N PHE A 89 8.08 -32.77 -7.22
CA PHE A 89 6.88 -32.74 -6.39
C PHE A 89 7.17 -33.16 -4.94
N GLU A 90 7.92 -34.24 -4.73
CA GLU A 90 8.28 -34.71 -3.39
C GLU A 90 9.12 -33.68 -2.61
N VAL A 91 10.03 -32.97 -3.28
CA VAL A 91 10.83 -31.90 -2.65
C VAL A 91 9.96 -30.69 -2.31
N VAL A 92 9.14 -30.23 -3.25
CA VAL A 92 8.26 -29.06 -3.07
C VAL A 92 7.26 -29.31 -1.94
N MET A 93 6.73 -30.53 -1.84
CA MET A 93 5.75 -30.91 -0.81
C MET A 93 6.36 -31.29 0.53
N ARG A 94 7.69 -31.37 0.65
CA ARG A 94 8.37 -31.84 1.88
C ARG A 94 8.06 -30.95 3.08
N TYR A 95 7.90 -29.65 2.87
CA TYR A 95 7.70 -28.68 3.94
C TYR A 95 6.46 -27.82 3.68
N ASP A 96 5.70 -27.53 4.74
CA ASP A 96 4.52 -26.65 4.71
C ASP A 96 4.92 -25.17 4.83
N ILE A 97 5.65 -24.68 3.82
CA ILE A 97 6.23 -23.32 3.79
C ILE A 97 5.59 -22.38 2.75
N TRP A 98 4.70 -22.90 1.92
CA TRP A 98 4.13 -22.17 0.79
C TRP A 98 2.84 -21.45 1.17
N ARG A 99 2.70 -20.18 0.79
CA ARG A 99 1.52 -19.36 1.04
C ARG A 99 1.10 -18.62 -0.23
N ILE A 100 -0.22 -18.49 -0.43
CA ILE A 100 -0.80 -17.69 -1.52
C ILE A 100 -0.97 -16.22 -1.10
N ALA A 101 -1.26 -16.01 0.18
CA ALA A 101 -1.45 -14.72 0.82
C ALA A 101 -0.70 -14.72 2.15
N ILE A 102 -0.18 -13.56 2.56
CA ILE A 102 0.38 -13.40 3.91
C ILE A 102 -0.82 -13.39 4.87
N GLY A 103 -0.79 -14.20 5.92
CA GLY A 103 -1.98 -14.36 6.73
C GLY A 103 -1.78 -15.01 8.08
N ASN A 104 -2.89 -15.49 8.63
CA ASN A 104 -3.00 -16.01 9.98
C ASN A 104 -2.42 -17.44 10.09
N ASP A 105 -1.12 -17.56 9.90
CA ASP A 105 -0.39 -18.78 10.17
C ASP A 105 -0.44 -19.13 11.67
N PRO A 106 -0.57 -20.42 12.02
CA PRO A 106 -0.55 -20.81 13.42
C PRO A 106 0.80 -20.45 14.04
N PRO A 107 0.84 -20.13 15.35
CA PRO A 107 2.09 -19.87 16.03
C PRO A 107 3.02 -21.08 15.93
N SER A 108 4.32 -20.81 16.00
CA SER A 108 5.32 -21.87 16.06
C SER A 108 5.07 -22.80 17.25
N LYS A 109 5.32 -24.10 17.08
CA LYS A 109 5.18 -25.13 18.13
C LYS A 109 6.35 -25.09 19.12
N ILE A 110 6.59 -23.91 19.68
CA ILE A 110 7.60 -23.68 20.72
C ILE A 110 6.90 -23.19 21.97
N GLU A 111 7.54 -23.35 23.12
CA GLU A 111 7.01 -22.80 24.37
C GLU A 111 6.80 -21.29 24.22
N PRO A 112 5.64 -20.76 24.64
CA PRO A 112 5.40 -19.33 24.61
C PRO A 112 6.49 -18.57 25.37
N PHE A 113 6.94 -17.46 24.80
CA PHE A 113 7.88 -16.59 25.48
C PHE A 113 7.26 -15.98 26.74
N ILE A 114 7.90 -16.19 27.90
CA ILE A 114 7.44 -15.65 29.18
C ILE A 114 8.24 -14.39 29.52
N ILE A 115 7.53 -13.27 29.65
CA ILE A 115 8.12 -12.00 30.08
C ILE A 115 8.24 -12.01 31.61
N GLN A 116 9.47 -11.90 32.12
CA GLN A 116 9.75 -11.76 33.55
C GLN A 116 10.01 -10.29 33.90
N PHE A 117 9.24 -9.76 34.85
CA PHE A 117 9.45 -8.42 35.37
C PHE A 117 10.55 -8.39 36.42
N LYS A 118 11.26 -7.26 36.51
CA LYS A 118 12.19 -7.03 37.62
C LYS A 118 11.43 -6.95 38.94
N GLU A 119 12.07 -7.37 40.02
CA GLU A 119 11.48 -7.24 41.36
C GLU A 119 11.11 -5.78 41.66
N GLY A 120 9.95 -5.58 42.31
CA GLY A 120 9.41 -4.25 42.59
C GLY A 120 8.75 -3.53 41.41
N THR A 121 8.60 -4.17 40.25
CA THR A 121 7.87 -3.58 39.11
C THR A 121 6.38 -3.42 39.45
N LEU A 122 5.87 -2.19 39.32
CA LEU A 122 4.46 -1.87 39.50
C LEU A 122 3.74 -1.80 38.14
N PRO A 123 2.54 -2.38 38.00
CA PRO A 123 1.77 -2.26 36.77
C PRO A 123 1.32 -0.81 36.57
N MET A 124 1.55 -0.27 35.37
CA MET A 124 1.09 1.07 34.99
C MET A 124 0.08 1.01 33.85
N ARG A 125 -1.01 1.77 33.98
CA ARG A 125 -1.98 1.96 32.90
C ARG A 125 -1.74 3.32 32.24
N CYS A 126 -1.25 3.30 31.01
CA CYS A 126 -1.09 4.52 30.22
C CYS A 126 -2.45 5.01 29.70
N ARG A 127 -2.62 6.33 29.53
CA ARG A 127 -3.79 6.87 28.83
C ARG A 127 -3.70 6.50 27.34
N PRO A 128 -4.80 6.08 26.69
CA PRO A 128 -4.80 5.78 25.27
C PRO A 128 -4.46 7.04 24.47
N ARG A 129 -3.76 6.87 23.34
CA ARG A 129 -3.53 7.96 22.39
C ARG A 129 -4.86 8.40 21.79
N THR A 130 -5.08 9.70 21.70
CA THR A 130 -6.20 10.26 20.92
C THR A 130 -5.80 10.31 19.46
N TYR A 131 -6.48 9.51 18.63
CA TYR A 131 -6.30 9.50 17.18
C TYR A 131 -7.29 10.45 16.50
N ALA A 132 -6.91 11.02 15.37
CA ALA A 132 -7.83 11.81 14.55
C ALA A 132 -8.97 10.92 14.02
N PRO A 133 -10.16 11.46 13.68
CA PRO A 133 -11.26 10.65 13.15
C PRO A 133 -10.86 9.77 11.95
N ALA A 134 -10.09 10.30 11.01
CA ALA A 134 -9.61 9.56 9.83
C ALA A 134 -8.73 8.34 10.17
N GLU A 135 -7.94 8.42 11.25
CA GLU A 135 -7.05 7.34 11.70
C GLU A 135 -7.78 6.25 12.50
N ARG A 136 -9.03 6.48 12.91
CA ARG A 136 -9.84 5.52 13.69
C ARG A 136 -10.67 4.58 12.82
N GLU A 137 -10.84 4.91 11.55
CA GLU A 137 -11.69 4.17 10.61
C GLU A 137 -10.91 3.09 9.82
N TRP A 138 -9.59 3.02 10.02
CA TRP A 138 -8.69 1.98 9.50
C TRP A 138 -8.40 0.91 10.56
#